data_AF-A0A661HK59-F1
#
_entry.id   AF-A0A661HK59-F1
#
_cell.length_a   1.000
_cell.length_b   1.000
_cell.length_c   1.000
_cell.angle_alpha   90.00
_cell.angle_beta   90.00
_cell.angle_gamma   90.00
#
_symmetry.space_group_name_H-M   'P 1'
#
loop_
_entity.id
_entity.type
_entity.pdbx_description
1 polymer ?
#
loop_
_entity_poly.entity_id
_entity_poly.type
_entity_poly.pdbx_seq_one_letter_code
_entity_poly.pdbx_strand_id
1 'polypeptide(L)'
;MIEIEPIERRIVGHSKKTGNPIKKMFFKFKCEYCGEMFERTRTKGKSAKSCRDCSMNLLNPAKKSGMSGKPIYAVWQTMKQRCDNDNNPKYPRYGGRGITYDPRWSEFENFYTDMKDGYKNGLTIDRKDNDGNYTKDNCRWISGSENSSRSKLKKVYKLKKKISYVIEAEYESGNEAEYNSGIKSTVISDVIAGRRGSAGGFEWVNESGLQKLQEKYEIN
;
A
#
# COMPACT_ATOMS: atom_id res chain seq x y z
N MET A 1 6.43 -42.67 -15.18
CA MET A 1 7.50 -41.86 -15.80
C MET A 1 6.83 -40.86 -16.72
N ILE A 2 7.09 -39.55 -16.58
CA ILE A 2 6.54 -38.55 -17.49
C ILE A 2 7.38 -38.61 -18.77
N GLU A 3 6.76 -38.97 -19.90
CA GLU A 3 7.42 -38.97 -21.20
C GLU A 3 7.76 -37.53 -21.60
N ILE A 4 9.03 -37.29 -21.94
CA ILE A 4 9.54 -35.96 -22.30
C ILE A 4 9.94 -36.04 -23.76
N GLU A 5 9.11 -35.48 -24.63
CA GLU A 5 9.33 -35.53 -26.06
C GLU A 5 10.31 -34.43 -26.52
N PRO A 6 11.31 -34.77 -27.36
CA PRO A 6 12.15 -33.78 -28.01
C PRO A 6 11.34 -32.99 -29.05
N ILE A 7 11.54 -31.67 -29.10
CA ILE A 7 10.88 -30.79 -30.07
C ILE A 7 11.79 -30.60 -31.29
N GLU A 8 12.85 -29.81 -31.14
CA GLU A 8 13.73 -29.45 -32.24
C GLU A 8 15.11 -28.97 -31.75
N ARG A 9 16.08 -28.94 -32.68
CA ARG A 9 17.39 -28.33 -32.44
C ARG A 9 17.39 -26.88 -32.92
N ARG A 10 17.58 -25.94 -31.99
CA ARG A 10 17.70 -24.50 -32.28
C ARG A 10 19.11 -23.99 -32.09
N ILE A 11 19.51 -22.98 -32.87
CA ILE A 11 20.77 -22.27 -32.69
C ILE A 11 20.62 -21.37 -31.45
N VAL A 12 21.49 -21.55 -30.46
CA VAL A 12 21.47 -20.78 -29.20
C VAL A 12 22.64 -19.81 -29.08
N GLY A 13 23.51 -19.78 -30.09
CA GLY A 13 24.69 -18.90 -30.14
C GLY A 13 25.72 -19.41 -31.13
N HIS A 14 26.89 -18.78 -31.16
CA HIS A 14 28.03 -19.16 -31.98
C HIS A 14 29.25 -19.39 -31.09
N SER A 15 30.11 -20.33 -31.48
CA SER A 15 31.36 -20.63 -30.77
C SER A 15 32.29 -19.43 -30.84
N LYS A 16 32.74 -18.93 -29.68
CA LYS A 16 33.73 -17.83 -29.62
C LYS A 16 35.09 -18.19 -30.23
N LYS A 17 35.43 -19.48 -30.34
CA LYS A 17 36.69 -19.95 -30.94
C LYS A 17 36.60 -20.18 -32.43
N THR A 18 35.50 -20.79 -32.89
CA THR A 18 35.40 -21.32 -34.26
C THR A 18 34.34 -20.61 -35.11
N GLY A 19 33.55 -19.69 -34.54
CA GLY A 19 32.45 -19.02 -35.23
C GLY A 19 31.24 -19.90 -35.53
N ASN A 20 31.36 -21.23 -35.41
CA ASN A 20 30.30 -22.17 -35.77
C ASN A 20 29.05 -22.06 -34.89
N PRO A 21 27.85 -22.27 -35.44
CA PRO A 21 26.60 -22.22 -34.68
C PRO A 21 26.50 -23.36 -33.67
N ILE A 22 26.18 -23.00 -32.43
CA ILE A 22 25.91 -23.94 -31.33
C ILE A 22 24.43 -24.28 -31.37
N LYS A 23 24.11 -25.53 -31.72
CA LYS A 23 22.73 -26.03 -31.73
C LYS A 23 22.44 -26.81 -30.44
N LYS A 24 21.29 -26.56 -29.81
CA LYS A 24 20.81 -27.33 -28.65
C LYS A 24 19.42 -27.91 -28.90
N MET A 25 19.17 -29.11 -28.38
CA MET A 25 17.86 -29.75 -28.40
C MET A 25 16.97 -29.17 -27.29
N PHE A 26 15.77 -28.75 -27.66
CA PHE A 26 14.74 -28.29 -26.74
C PHE A 26 13.70 -29.38 -26.50
N PHE A 27 13.17 -29.39 -25.28
CA PHE A 27 12.14 -30.32 -24.82
C PHE A 27 11.03 -29.52 -24.16
N LYS A 28 9.80 -30.04 -24.22
CA LYS A 28 8.65 -29.48 -23.54
C LYS A 28 8.53 -30.09 -22.15
N PHE A 29 8.34 -29.24 -21.14
CA PHE A 29 8.16 -29.65 -19.74
C PHE A 29 6.90 -29.02 -19.20
N LYS A 30 6.24 -29.71 -18.26
CA LYS A 30 5.19 -29.11 -17.43
C LYS A 30 5.83 -28.54 -16.17
N CYS A 31 5.59 -27.26 -15.88
CA CYS A 31 6.07 -26.64 -14.65
C CYS A 31 5.34 -27.26 -13.45
N GLU A 32 6.09 -27.81 -12.48
CA GLU A 32 5.51 -28.35 -11.24
C GLU A 32 4.86 -27.25 -10.39
N TYR A 33 5.23 -25.98 -10.60
CA TYR A 33 4.77 -24.85 -9.79
C TYR A 33 3.59 -24.09 -10.40
N CYS A 34 3.60 -23.85 -11.71
CA CYS A 34 2.52 -23.12 -12.39
C CYS A 34 1.66 -23.99 -13.31
N GLY A 35 2.02 -25.26 -13.50
CA GLY A 35 1.30 -26.17 -14.40
C GLY A 35 1.44 -25.85 -15.89
N GLU A 36 1.96 -24.67 -16.25
CA GLU A 36 2.18 -24.25 -17.63
C GLU A 36 3.26 -25.08 -18.31
N MET A 37 3.06 -25.29 -19.62
CA MET A 37 4.05 -25.92 -20.46
C MET A 37 5.14 -24.91 -20.83
N PHE A 38 6.40 -25.29 -20.70
CA PHE A 38 7.54 -24.46 -21.07
C PHE A 38 8.62 -25.27 -21.77
N GLU A 39 9.44 -24.58 -22.54
CA GLU A 39 10.50 -25.22 -23.33
C GLU A 39 11.88 -24.94 -22.71
N ARG A 40 12.70 -25.98 -22.61
CA ARG A 40 14.07 -25.85 -22.09
C ARG A 40 14.98 -26.92 -22.67
N THR A 41 16.28 -26.65 -22.63
CA THR A 41 17.30 -27.66 -22.90
C THR A 41 17.48 -28.56 -21.67
N ARG A 42 17.73 -29.86 -21.88
CA ARG A 42 18.01 -30.82 -20.80
C ARG A 42 19.42 -30.61 -20.25
N THR A 43 19.56 -30.46 -18.93
CA THR A 43 20.88 -30.35 -18.28
C THR A 43 21.25 -31.72 -17.69
N LYS A 44 22.32 -32.34 -18.18
CA LYS A 44 22.85 -33.62 -17.65
C LYS A 44 21.77 -34.69 -17.41
N GLY A 45 20.86 -34.88 -18.37
CA GLY A 45 19.80 -35.89 -18.26
C GLY A 45 18.67 -35.59 -17.28
N LYS A 46 18.68 -34.46 -16.55
CA LYS A 46 17.62 -34.09 -15.60
C LYS A 46 16.48 -33.31 -16.26
N SER A 47 15.24 -33.62 -15.87
CA SER A 47 14.03 -32.91 -16.27
C SER A 47 13.94 -31.55 -15.57
N ALA A 48 13.52 -30.52 -16.29
CA ALA A 48 13.30 -29.21 -15.69
C ALA A 48 11.97 -29.22 -14.90
N LYS A 49 12.04 -28.90 -13.60
CA LYS A 49 10.88 -28.89 -12.70
C LYS A 49 10.09 -27.58 -12.70
N SER A 50 10.74 -26.47 -13.05
CA SER A 50 10.15 -25.12 -13.01
C SER A 50 10.41 -24.34 -14.29
N CYS A 51 9.42 -23.58 -14.74
CA CYS A 51 9.59 -22.57 -15.79
C CYS A 51 10.55 -21.46 -15.34
N ARG A 52 11.01 -20.62 -16.28
CA ARG A 52 11.95 -19.53 -15.99
C ARG A 52 11.39 -18.58 -14.94
N ASP A 53 10.11 -18.21 -15.04
CA ASP A 53 9.49 -17.26 -14.13
C ASP A 53 9.38 -17.84 -12.72
N CYS A 54 8.86 -19.06 -12.56
CA CYS A 54 8.84 -19.75 -11.27
C CYS A 54 10.26 -19.94 -10.70
N SER A 55 11.24 -20.34 -11.53
CA SER A 55 12.62 -20.54 -11.10
C SER A 55 13.30 -19.25 -10.61
N MET A 56 13.03 -18.11 -11.27
CA MET A 56 13.60 -16.81 -10.91
C MET A 56 12.96 -16.26 -9.63
N ASN A 57 11.69 -16.60 -9.42
CA ASN A 57 10.88 -16.15 -8.30
C ASN A 57 11.09 -16.94 -7.00
N LEU A 58 11.62 -18.16 -7.08
CA LEU A 58 11.91 -19.02 -5.92
C LEU A 58 13.32 -18.79 -5.33
N LEU A 59 14.20 -18.01 -5.99
CA LEU A 59 15.64 -17.98 -5.67
C LEU A 59 16.22 -16.61 -5.28
N ASN A 60 15.46 -15.52 -5.16
CA ASN A 60 16.07 -14.25 -4.73
C ASN A 60 15.13 -13.32 -3.94
N PRO A 61 15.22 -13.28 -2.60
CA PRO A 61 14.63 -12.23 -1.78
C PRO A 61 15.39 -10.89 -1.87
N ALA A 62 16.61 -10.85 -2.44
CA ALA A 62 17.52 -9.72 -2.29
C ALA A 62 18.27 -9.35 -3.60
N LYS A 63 17.64 -8.52 -4.45
CA LYS A 63 18.25 -7.48 -5.33
C LYS A 63 17.16 -6.98 -6.30
N LYS A 64 16.44 -5.90 -5.94
CA LYS A 64 16.69 -4.47 -6.29
C LYS A 64 16.49 -4.14 -7.77
N SER A 65 15.24 -3.82 -8.14
CA SER A 65 14.88 -2.54 -8.78
C SER A 65 13.35 -2.43 -8.94
N GLY A 66 12.76 -1.38 -8.37
CA GLY A 66 11.65 -0.62 -8.97
C GLY A 66 10.26 -1.23 -9.20
N MET A 67 10.02 -2.54 -9.13
CA MET A 67 8.67 -3.11 -9.27
C MET A 67 8.49 -4.36 -8.40
N SER A 68 7.72 -4.22 -7.32
CA SER A 68 7.49 -5.22 -6.28
C SER A 68 6.53 -6.35 -6.71
N GLY A 69 6.89 -7.08 -7.77
CA GLY A 69 6.21 -8.32 -8.12
C GLY A 69 6.50 -9.39 -7.07
N LYS A 70 5.59 -9.61 -6.11
CA LYS A 70 5.65 -10.79 -5.22
C LYS A 70 5.10 -11.98 -5.99
N PRO A 71 5.86 -13.04 -6.22
CA PRO A 71 5.34 -14.27 -6.83
C PRO A 71 4.17 -14.82 -6.02
N ILE A 72 3.23 -15.50 -6.67
CA ILE A 72 2.07 -16.14 -6.00
C ILE A 72 2.48 -17.04 -4.83
N TYR A 73 3.60 -17.75 -4.96
CA TYR A 73 4.21 -18.54 -3.87
C TYR A 73 4.61 -17.69 -2.66
N ALA A 74 5.23 -16.53 -2.90
CA ALA A 74 5.60 -15.61 -1.82
C ALA A 74 4.35 -14.99 -1.15
N VAL A 75 3.27 -14.80 -1.90
CA VAL A 75 1.99 -14.35 -1.34
C VAL A 75 1.40 -15.42 -0.42
N TRP A 76 1.37 -16.68 -0.87
CA TRP A 76 0.95 -17.82 -0.06
C TRP A 76 1.76 -17.97 1.22
N GLN A 77 3.09 -17.91 1.12
CA GLN A 77 3.98 -17.91 2.29
C GLN A 77 3.68 -16.76 3.25
N THR A 78 3.43 -15.57 2.71
CA THR A 78 3.07 -14.40 3.53
C THR A 78 1.71 -14.60 4.22
N MET A 79 0.73 -15.22 3.55
CA MET A 79 -0.56 -15.57 4.14
C MET A 79 -0.36 -16.53 5.34
N LYS A 80 0.38 -17.62 5.16
CA LYS A 80 0.69 -18.58 6.25
C LYS A 80 1.38 -17.89 7.41
N GLN A 81 2.39 -17.07 7.15
CA GLN A 81 3.08 -16.32 8.22
C GLN A 81 2.16 -15.35 8.99
N ARG A 82 1.14 -14.77 8.36
CA ARG A 82 0.17 -13.93 9.08
C ARG A 82 -0.73 -14.74 10.02
N CYS A 83 -1.03 -15.99 9.65
CA CYS A 83 -1.96 -16.84 10.38
C CYS A 83 -1.26 -17.69 11.46
N ASP A 84 -0.06 -18.19 11.20
CA ASP A 84 0.56 -19.25 12.01
C ASP A 84 1.80 -18.80 12.80
N ASN A 85 2.44 -17.70 12.40
CA ASN A 85 3.71 -17.26 12.99
C ASN A 85 3.50 -16.09 13.96
N ASP A 86 3.47 -16.37 15.26
CA ASP A 86 3.35 -15.41 16.35
C ASP A 86 4.42 -14.32 16.37
N ASN A 87 5.63 -14.63 15.89
CA ASN A 87 6.73 -13.68 15.74
C ASN A 87 6.53 -12.71 14.56
N ASN A 88 5.54 -12.92 13.69
CA ASN A 88 5.26 -11.99 12.62
C ASN A 88 4.62 -10.72 13.19
N PRO A 89 5.12 -9.50 12.88
CA PRO A 89 4.55 -8.25 13.38
C PRO A 89 3.07 -8.03 13.04
N LYS A 90 2.55 -8.73 12.03
CA LYS A 90 1.13 -8.68 11.65
C LYS A 90 0.29 -9.73 12.36
N TYR A 91 0.88 -10.76 12.97
CA TYR A 91 0.14 -11.86 13.59
C TYR A 91 -0.96 -11.41 14.56
N PRO A 92 -0.76 -10.41 15.45
CA PRO A 92 -1.84 -9.97 16.36
C PRO A 92 -3.11 -9.50 15.64
N ARG A 93 -3.02 -9.08 14.37
CA ARG A 93 -4.17 -8.64 13.55
C ARG A 93 -4.78 -9.76 12.70
N TYR A 94 -4.18 -10.94 12.72
CA TYR A 94 -4.52 -12.09 11.88
C TYR A 94 -4.64 -13.33 12.77
N GLY A 95 -3.60 -14.18 12.86
CA GLY A 95 -3.62 -15.38 13.70
C GLY A 95 -3.97 -15.11 15.16
N GLY A 96 -3.52 -13.99 15.73
CA GLY A 96 -3.88 -13.55 17.08
C GLY A 96 -5.36 -13.21 17.28
N ARG A 97 -6.14 -13.04 16.19
CA ARG A 97 -7.61 -12.91 16.22
C ARG A 97 -8.34 -14.23 15.96
N GLY A 98 -7.61 -15.34 15.82
CA GLY A 98 -8.17 -16.63 15.41
C GLY A 98 -8.39 -16.78 13.90
N ILE A 99 -7.82 -15.89 13.08
CA ILE A 99 -8.02 -15.95 11.63
C ILE A 99 -7.05 -16.95 11.00
N THR A 100 -7.60 -17.91 10.26
CA THR A 100 -6.87 -19.01 9.63
C THR A 100 -7.05 -19.00 8.11
N TYR A 101 -6.64 -20.08 7.45
CA TYR A 101 -6.85 -20.36 6.04
C TYR A 101 -7.50 -21.73 5.85
N ASP A 102 -8.11 -21.94 4.68
CA ASP A 102 -8.62 -23.25 4.26
C ASP A 102 -7.53 -24.32 4.48
N PRO A 103 -7.77 -25.37 5.28
CA PRO A 103 -6.75 -26.37 5.59
C PRO A 103 -6.08 -26.98 4.37
N ARG A 104 -6.78 -27.08 3.23
CA ARG A 104 -6.20 -27.57 1.96
C ARG A 104 -5.03 -26.69 1.52
N TRP A 105 -5.08 -25.39 1.81
CA TRP A 105 -4.04 -24.42 1.49
C TRP A 105 -2.81 -24.52 2.41
N SER A 106 -2.75 -25.53 3.31
CA SER A 106 -1.49 -25.92 3.96
C SER A 106 -0.42 -26.31 2.95
N GLU A 107 -0.86 -26.88 1.81
CA GLU A 107 -0.08 -27.21 0.63
C GLU A 107 -0.25 -26.13 -0.45
N PHE A 108 0.85 -25.76 -1.10
CA PHE A 108 0.86 -24.68 -2.07
C PHE A 108 0.02 -25.01 -3.32
N GLU A 109 0.01 -26.26 -3.74
CA GLU A 109 -0.63 -26.76 -4.96
C GLU A 109 -2.15 -26.55 -4.91
N ASN A 110 -2.75 -26.73 -3.73
CA ASN A 110 -4.18 -26.52 -3.50
C ASN A 110 -4.51 -25.03 -3.53
N PHE A 111 -3.71 -24.20 -2.86
CA PHE A 111 -3.83 -22.75 -2.92
C PHE A 111 -3.71 -22.23 -4.36
N TYR A 112 -2.69 -22.71 -5.09
CA TYR A 112 -2.42 -22.32 -6.46
C TYR A 112 -3.56 -22.72 -7.39
N THR A 113 -4.05 -23.95 -7.27
CA THR A 113 -5.19 -24.44 -8.07
C THR A 113 -6.43 -23.58 -7.86
N ASP A 114 -6.70 -23.16 -6.62
CA ASP A 114 -7.86 -22.33 -6.31
C ASP A 114 -7.70 -20.86 -6.76
N MET A 115 -6.48 -20.32 -6.77
CA MET A 115 -6.26 -18.87 -6.88
C MET A 115 -5.53 -18.41 -8.15
N LYS A 116 -4.97 -19.32 -8.95
CA LYS A 116 -4.11 -18.97 -10.11
C LYS A 116 -4.79 -18.09 -11.16
N ASP A 117 -6.08 -18.32 -11.45
CA ASP A 117 -6.75 -17.73 -12.61
C ASP A 117 -6.92 -16.20 -12.49
N GLY A 118 -6.87 -15.65 -11.28
CA GLY A 118 -6.96 -14.20 -11.03
C GLY A 118 -5.63 -13.52 -10.72
N TYR A 119 -4.53 -14.27 -10.64
CA TYR A 119 -3.25 -13.72 -10.18
C TYR A 119 -2.52 -12.98 -11.31
N LYS A 120 -1.99 -11.80 -10.99
CA LYS A 120 -1.06 -11.05 -11.84
C LYS A 120 0.11 -10.56 -10.99
N ASN A 121 1.26 -10.38 -11.63
CA ASN A 121 2.46 -9.89 -10.95
C ASN A 121 2.19 -8.54 -10.26
N GLY A 122 2.57 -8.44 -8.99
CA GLY A 122 2.36 -7.24 -8.17
C GLY A 122 1.04 -7.23 -7.40
N LEU A 123 0.18 -8.24 -7.57
CA LEU A 123 -1.00 -8.43 -6.72
C LEU A 123 -0.63 -9.12 -5.40
N THR A 124 -1.42 -8.85 -4.37
CA THR A 124 -1.37 -9.49 -3.07
C THR A 124 -2.74 -10.08 -2.74
N ILE A 125 -2.77 -11.03 -1.80
CA ILE A 125 -4.02 -11.62 -1.33
C ILE A 125 -4.64 -10.76 -0.24
N ASP A 126 -5.92 -10.49 -0.43
CA ASP A 126 -6.78 -9.74 0.48
C ASP A 126 -8.04 -10.55 0.79
N ARG A 127 -8.70 -10.23 1.91
CA ARG A 127 -9.97 -10.86 2.29
C ARG A 127 -11.11 -9.89 2.00
N LYS A 128 -12.22 -10.38 1.44
CA LYS A 128 -13.42 -9.59 1.14
C LYS A 128 -14.12 -9.20 2.44
N ASP A 129 -14.32 -10.19 3.31
CA ASP A 129 -14.65 -10.03 4.71
C ASP A 129 -13.36 -10.08 5.55
N ASN A 130 -13.05 -8.97 6.21
CA ASN A 130 -11.83 -8.80 6.99
C ASN A 130 -11.75 -9.70 8.21
N ASP A 131 -12.91 -10.12 8.73
CA ASP A 131 -13.05 -10.92 9.94
C ASP A 131 -13.14 -12.43 9.63
N GLY A 132 -13.41 -12.78 8.37
CA GLY A 132 -13.39 -14.14 7.89
C GLY A 132 -11.99 -14.71 7.62
N ASN A 133 -11.94 -16.04 7.41
CA ASN A 133 -10.72 -16.79 7.08
C ASN A 133 -10.28 -16.61 5.63
N TYR A 134 -9.03 -16.97 5.32
CA TYR A 134 -8.55 -17.07 3.95
C TYR A 134 -9.14 -18.31 3.27
N THR A 135 -10.12 -18.12 2.40
CA THR A 135 -10.74 -19.17 1.57
C THR A 135 -10.89 -18.67 0.14
N LYS A 136 -11.10 -19.57 -0.83
CA LYS A 136 -11.31 -19.19 -2.23
C LYS A 136 -12.40 -18.13 -2.39
N ASP A 137 -13.49 -18.27 -1.64
CA ASP A 137 -14.64 -17.37 -1.71
C ASP A 137 -14.42 -16.05 -0.97
N ASN A 138 -13.71 -16.09 0.15
CA ASN A 138 -13.40 -14.88 0.92
C ASN A 138 -12.14 -14.15 0.42
N CYS A 139 -11.35 -14.73 -0.48
CA CYS A 139 -10.14 -14.11 -0.98
C CYS A 139 -10.36 -13.35 -2.30
N ARG A 140 -9.53 -12.32 -2.50
CA ARG A 140 -9.39 -11.62 -3.77
C ARG A 140 -7.95 -11.18 -3.99
N TRP A 141 -7.60 -10.99 -5.25
CA TRP A 141 -6.34 -10.38 -5.63
C TRP A 141 -6.48 -8.85 -5.64
N ILE A 142 -5.58 -8.15 -4.96
CA ILE A 142 -5.58 -6.69 -4.87
C ILE A 142 -4.20 -6.12 -5.20
N SER A 143 -4.15 -4.96 -5.83
CA SER A 143 -2.89 -4.22 -6.02
C SER A 143 -2.50 -3.46 -4.75
N GLY A 144 -1.22 -3.11 -4.60
CA GLY A 144 -0.76 -2.30 -3.46
C GLY A 144 -1.44 -0.93 -3.36
N SER A 145 -1.70 -0.28 -4.51
CA SER A 145 -2.41 0.99 -4.59
C SER A 145 -3.87 0.84 -4.18
N GLU A 146 -4.56 -0.20 -4.65
CA GLU A 146 -5.95 -0.44 -4.29
C GLU A 146 -6.11 -0.79 -2.81
N ASN A 147 -5.19 -1.58 -2.23
CA ASN A 147 -5.18 -1.87 -0.80
C ASN A 147 -5.01 -0.59 0.05
N SER A 148 -4.11 0.31 -0.37
CA SER A 148 -3.91 1.60 0.30
C SER A 148 -5.12 2.52 0.17
N SER A 149 -5.81 2.52 -0.96
CA SER A 149 -7.02 3.32 -1.15
C SER A 149 -8.19 2.79 -0.32
N ARG A 150 -8.32 1.47 -0.15
CA ARG A 150 -9.38 0.85 0.67
C ARG A 150 -9.17 1.06 2.18
N SER A 151 -7.93 1.11 2.66
CA SER A 151 -7.65 1.47 4.05
C SER A 151 -7.90 2.94 4.38
N LYS A 152 -8.04 3.79 3.36
CA LYS A 152 -8.41 5.21 3.46
C LYS A 152 -9.93 5.42 3.36
N LEU A 153 -10.73 4.64 4.10
CA LEU A 153 -12.04 5.16 4.49
C LEU A 153 -11.75 6.46 5.25
N LYS A 154 -11.92 7.59 4.56
CA LYS A 154 -11.68 8.93 5.12
C LYS A 154 -12.55 9.01 6.36
N LYS A 155 -11.94 9.11 7.55
CA LYS A 155 -12.69 9.57 8.72
C LYS A 155 -13.21 10.96 8.36
N VAL A 156 -14.45 11.04 7.94
CA VAL A 156 -15.12 12.31 7.64
C VAL A 156 -15.51 12.88 8.99
N TYR A 157 -14.66 13.76 9.51
CA TYR A 157 -14.98 14.52 10.71
C TYR A 157 -15.92 15.65 10.31
N LYS A 158 -17.20 15.52 10.68
CA LYS A 158 -18.14 16.64 10.61
C LYS A 158 -18.00 17.46 11.89
N LEU A 159 -17.32 18.59 11.82
CA LEU A 159 -17.34 19.60 12.88
C LEU A 159 -18.81 20.02 13.08
N LYS A 160 -19.39 19.69 14.24
CA LYS A 160 -20.80 19.97 14.56
C LYS A 160 -21.06 21.43 14.90
N LYS A 161 -20.02 22.25 15.09
CA LYS A 161 -20.13 23.68 15.39
C LYS A 161 -19.07 24.47 14.64
N LYS A 162 -19.49 25.61 14.08
CA LYS A 162 -18.61 26.72 13.69
C LYS A 162 -17.74 27.02 14.92
N ILE A 163 -16.42 26.96 14.80
CA ILE A 163 -15.55 27.39 15.88
C ILE A 163 -15.65 28.91 15.93
N SER A 164 -16.49 29.43 16.82
CA SER A 164 -16.61 30.85 17.12
C SER A 164 -15.47 31.21 18.07
N TYR A 165 -14.31 31.59 17.54
CA TYR A 165 -13.35 32.33 18.36
C TYR A 165 -13.88 33.76 18.47
N VAL A 166 -14.51 34.07 19.60
CA VAL A 166 -14.64 35.42 20.13
C VAL A 166 -13.81 35.40 21.41
N ILE A 167 -12.59 35.94 21.34
CA ILE A 167 -11.83 36.28 22.53
C ILE A 167 -11.90 37.80 22.59
N GLU A 168 -13.01 38.33 23.10
CA GLU A 168 -13.12 39.75 23.46
C GLU A 168 -12.23 39.95 24.69
N ALA A 169 -10.98 40.37 24.47
CA ALA A 169 -10.20 40.99 25.52
C ALA A 169 -10.47 42.49 25.44
N GLU A 170 -11.19 43.00 26.44
CA GLU A 170 -11.47 44.43 26.58
C GLU A 170 -10.37 45.07 27.43
N TYR A 171 -9.92 46.25 27.01
CA TYR A 171 -8.93 47.04 27.72
C TYR A 171 -9.45 48.47 27.82
N GLU A 172 -9.31 49.09 28.99
CA GLU A 172 -9.82 50.44 29.26
C GLU A 172 -9.00 51.52 28.53
N SER A 173 -7.78 51.18 28.08
CA SER A 173 -6.93 52.09 27.32
C SER A 173 -5.95 51.39 26.36
N GLY A 174 -5.45 52.13 25.37
CA GLY A 174 -4.41 51.64 24.47
C GLY A 174 -3.10 51.28 25.18
N ASN A 175 -2.77 51.94 26.29
CA ASN A 175 -1.58 51.63 27.09
C ASN A 175 -1.72 50.30 27.84
N GLU A 176 -2.92 50.02 28.35
CA GLU A 176 -3.23 48.74 28.99
C GLU A 176 -3.23 47.60 27.98
N ALA A 177 -3.80 47.82 26.79
CA ALA A 177 -3.73 46.86 25.69
C ALA A 177 -2.28 46.57 25.30
N GLU A 178 -1.41 47.59 25.26
CA GLU A 178 0.01 47.42 24.97
C GLU A 178 0.73 46.60 26.05
N TYR A 179 0.47 46.87 27.33
CA TYR A 179 1.07 46.13 28.44
C TYR A 179 0.72 44.63 28.40
N ASN A 180 -0.55 44.31 28.14
CA ASN A 180 -1.04 42.93 28.20
C ASN A 180 -0.78 42.12 26.93
N SER A 181 -0.86 42.75 25.75
CA SER A 181 -0.67 42.06 24.46
C SER A 181 0.76 42.12 23.94
N GLY A 182 1.59 43.04 24.46
CA GLY A 182 2.91 43.35 23.93
C GLY A 182 2.91 44.11 22.59
N ILE A 183 1.73 44.51 22.09
CA ILE A 183 1.57 45.21 20.81
C ILE A 183 1.51 46.71 21.08
N LYS A 184 2.32 47.49 20.36
CA LYS A 184 2.35 48.95 20.53
C LYS A 184 0.98 49.58 20.32
N SER A 185 0.56 50.39 21.28
CA SER A 185 -0.70 51.16 21.28
C SER A 185 -0.90 51.99 20.02
N THR A 186 0.19 52.52 19.44
CA THR A 186 0.19 53.22 18.15
C THR A 186 -0.21 52.32 16.98
N VAL A 187 0.25 51.06 16.98
CA VAL A 187 -0.09 50.06 15.96
C VAL A 187 -1.54 49.63 16.10
N ILE A 188 -2.03 49.44 17.33
CA ILE A 188 -3.44 49.18 17.64
C ILE A 188 -4.32 50.34 17.13
N SER A 189 -3.90 51.58 17.37
CA SER A 189 -4.62 52.79 16.94
C SER A 189 -4.71 52.90 15.41
N ASP A 190 -3.67 52.49 14.69
CA ASP A 190 -3.69 52.42 13.23
C ASP A 190 -4.68 51.37 12.69
N VAL A 191 -4.87 50.25 13.41
CA VAL A 191 -5.87 49.24 13.04
C VAL A 191 -7.28 49.77 13.27
N ILE A 192 -7.55 50.38 14.44
CA ILE A 192 -8.86 50.98 14.76
C ILE A 192 -9.21 52.10 13.76
N ALA A 193 -8.23 52.89 13.33
CA ALA A 193 -8.41 53.94 12.32
C ALA A 193 -8.52 53.41 10.87
N GLY A 194 -8.47 52.09 10.65
CA GLY A 194 -8.56 51.46 9.34
C GLY A 194 -7.32 51.65 8.46
N ARG A 195 -6.22 52.18 9.00
CA ARG A 195 -4.94 52.33 8.29
C ARG A 195 -4.19 51.00 8.17
N ARG A 196 -4.54 50.01 9.00
CA ARG A 196 -4.01 48.65 8.98
C ARG A 196 -5.15 47.64 9.16
N GLY A 197 -4.97 46.45 8.61
CA GLY A 197 -5.98 45.38 8.70
C GLY A 197 -5.97 44.60 10.01
N SER A 198 -4.82 44.47 10.68
CA SER A 198 -4.70 43.76 11.96
C SER A 198 -3.39 44.11 12.68
N ALA A 199 -3.30 43.75 13.95
CA ALA A 199 -2.06 43.79 14.73
C ALA A 199 -1.96 42.55 15.62
N GLY A 200 -0.83 41.85 15.56
CA GLY A 200 -0.62 40.58 16.29
C GLY A 200 -1.53 39.42 15.86
N GLY A 201 -2.15 39.52 14.68
CA GLY A 201 -3.15 38.55 14.22
C GLY A 201 -4.58 38.81 14.72
N PHE A 202 -4.80 39.92 15.44
CA PHE A 202 -6.10 40.32 15.97
C PHE A 202 -6.65 41.53 15.21
N GLU A 203 -7.98 41.55 15.02
CA GLU A 203 -8.72 42.76 14.68
C GLU A 203 -8.89 43.60 15.96
N TRP A 204 -8.73 44.91 15.84
CA TRP A 204 -8.89 45.85 16.96
C TRP A 204 -9.99 46.83 16.62
N VAL A 205 -11.00 46.92 17.48
CA VAL A 205 -12.16 47.78 17.28
C VAL A 205 -12.44 48.58 18.54
N ASN A 206 -13.08 49.74 18.37
CA ASN A 206 -13.74 50.44 19.47
C ASN A 206 -15.18 49.92 19.64
N GLU A 207 -15.91 50.41 20.64
CA GLU A 207 -17.29 50.00 20.93
C GLU A 207 -18.21 50.02 19.69
N SER A 208 -18.12 51.08 18.87
CA SER A 208 -18.93 51.18 17.64
C SER A 208 -18.53 50.15 16.58
N GLY A 209 -17.24 49.84 16.45
CA GLY A 209 -16.75 48.78 15.58
C GLY A 209 -17.16 47.39 16.07
N LEU A 210 -17.18 47.17 17.39
CA LEU A 210 -17.62 45.93 18.02
C LEU A 210 -19.09 45.65 17.73
N GLN A 211 -19.97 46.65 17.93
CA GLN A 211 -21.40 46.55 17.61
C GLN A 211 -21.63 46.13 16.15
N LYS A 212 -20.89 46.72 15.20
CA LYS A 212 -20.98 46.36 13.78
C LYS A 212 -20.53 44.93 13.48
N LEU A 213 -19.52 44.43 14.18
CA LEU A 213 -19.06 43.05 14.03
C LEU A 213 -20.06 42.06 14.62
N GLN A 214 -20.62 42.36 15.80
CA GLN A 214 -21.66 41.57 16.45
C GLN A 214 -22.91 41.44 15.55
N GLU A 215 -23.36 42.55 14.95
CA GLU A 215 -24.44 42.56 13.96
C GLU A 215 -24.11 41.74 12.70
N LYS A 216 -22.91 41.93 12.12
CA LYS A 216 -22.48 41.25 10.89
C LYS A 216 -22.41 39.73 11.04
N TYR A 217 -22.07 39.24 12.23
CA TYR A 217 -21.84 37.83 12.48
C TYR A 217 -22.95 37.15 13.29
N GLU A 218 -24.05 37.85 13.59
CA GLU A 218 -25.16 37.36 14.42
C GLU A 218 -24.68 36.84 15.78
N ILE A 219 -23.69 37.51 16.36
CA ILE A 219 -23.14 37.18 17.68
C ILE A 219 -23.92 38.02 18.70
N ASN A 220 -24.82 37.37 19.44
CA ASN A 220 -25.52 37.97 20.59
C ASN A 220 -24.64 37.99 21.83
#